data_AF-A0AAD7LXA4-F1
#
_entry.id   AF-A0AAD7LXA4-F1
#
_cell.length_a   1.000
_cell.length_b   1.000
_cell.length_c   1.000
_cell.angle_alpha   90.00
_cell.angle_beta   90.00
_cell.angle_gamma   90.00
#
_symmetry.space_group_name_H-M   'P 1'
#
loop_
_entity.id
_entity.type
_entity.pdbx_description
1 polymer ?
#
loop_
_entity_poly.entity_id
_entity_poly.type
_entity_poly.pdbx_seq_one_letter_code
_entity_poly.pdbx_strand_id
1 'polypeptide(L)'
;MGTQKERIVLDVAEDICKLFDLNPTEVIDFVQDRPFNDQRYFLDDQKLKKLGWEQRIPWDEGLKKTIDWYTKNPDWWGDVSAALHPRPHFSVVNHSNVNEWSFKYGYTRFSRVYSEMNGRSSLKYLIYGKTSWIGGLLGNLCKEEGIPFEYGGGRLEDRNSLLEDVRRVRPTHVFNAAGVTGRPNVDWCESHKVETIRTNVIGTVTLADICKEEGLLMIDFAIECIFEYGKEHPKGSCIIKEEDKPNFTGSFYSKTKAMVEELLKEYENVCTLRVRMPISADLSNPRNFITKITRYDKVVNIPNSMTVLDELLPISIEMAKRNLTGIWNFTNPGVISHNEVLKMYRNYIDPEFKLENFDLEEQSKVIVAPRSNNEMDASKLKHEFPDLLSIKDSIIKYVFEPNKKI
;
A
#
# COMPACT_ATOMS: atom_id res chain seq x y z
N MET A 1 2.58 19.36 -26.58
CA MET A 1 1.51 19.18 -25.58
C MET A 1 0.37 18.45 -26.27
N GLY A 2 -0.16 17.40 -25.67
CA GLY A 2 -1.38 16.76 -26.18
C GLY A 2 -2.56 17.74 -26.12
N THR A 3 -3.42 17.70 -27.12
CA THR A 3 -4.68 18.48 -27.15
C THR A 3 -5.82 17.54 -27.49
N GLN A 4 -7.06 18.04 -27.47
CA GLN A 4 -8.20 17.28 -27.97
C GLN A 4 -8.19 17.07 -29.50
N LYS A 5 -7.20 17.61 -30.22
CA LYS A 5 -6.99 17.32 -31.65
C LYS A 5 -6.02 16.15 -31.77
N GLU A 6 -6.56 15.03 -32.24
CA GLU A 6 -5.80 13.81 -32.52
C GLU A 6 -5.30 13.82 -33.97
N ARG A 7 -4.11 13.24 -34.17
CA ARG A 7 -3.55 12.88 -35.48
C ARG A 7 -2.81 11.57 -35.32
N ILE A 8 -3.06 10.61 -36.21
CA ILE A 8 -2.32 9.35 -36.19
C ILE A 8 -0.97 9.53 -36.88
N VAL A 9 -0.01 8.64 -36.60
CA VAL A 9 1.34 8.70 -37.19
C VAL A 9 1.29 8.72 -38.72
N LEU A 10 0.32 8.01 -39.32
CA LEU A 10 0.11 8.00 -40.77
C LEU A 10 -0.28 9.39 -41.30
N ASP A 11 -1.21 10.09 -40.65
CA ASP A 11 -1.60 11.46 -41.05
C ASP A 11 -0.39 12.40 -41.05
N VAL A 12 0.48 12.27 -40.04
CA VAL A 12 1.69 13.08 -39.91
C VAL A 12 2.66 12.76 -41.07
N ALA A 13 2.87 11.48 -41.37
CA ALA A 13 3.74 11.06 -42.47
C ALA A 13 3.21 11.55 -43.83
N GLU A 14 1.91 11.43 -44.08
CA GLU A 14 1.28 11.94 -45.29
C GLU A 14 1.37 13.47 -45.41
N ASP A 15 1.16 14.20 -44.31
CA ASP A 15 1.29 15.66 -44.30
C ASP A 15 2.73 16.11 -44.57
N ILE A 16 3.73 15.36 -44.10
CA ILE A 16 5.14 15.59 -44.43
C ILE A 16 5.39 15.34 -45.92
N CYS A 17 4.89 14.21 -46.48
CA CYS A 17 5.06 13.89 -47.90
C CYS A 17 4.51 15.00 -48.80
N LYS A 18 3.32 15.52 -48.48
CA LYS A 18 2.70 16.65 -49.20
C LYS A 18 3.59 17.89 -49.19
N LEU A 19 4.25 18.20 -48.08
CA LEU A 19 5.12 19.38 -47.97
C LEU A 19 6.43 19.25 -48.77
N PHE A 20 6.82 18.04 -49.12
CA PHE A 20 7.99 17.74 -49.97
C PHE A 20 7.62 17.38 -51.42
N ASP A 21 6.35 17.51 -51.81
CA ASP A 21 5.82 17.06 -53.11
C ASP A 21 6.14 15.58 -53.43
N LEU A 22 6.11 14.72 -52.41
CA LEU A 22 6.36 13.28 -52.52
C LEU A 22 5.03 12.50 -52.53
N ASN A 23 4.99 11.41 -53.30
CA ASN A 23 3.87 10.48 -53.31
C ASN A 23 3.91 9.56 -52.07
N PRO A 24 2.95 9.65 -51.12
CA PRO A 24 2.99 8.87 -49.88
C PRO A 24 3.04 7.35 -50.11
N THR A 25 2.39 6.85 -51.17
CA THR A 25 2.36 5.41 -51.48
C THR A 25 3.70 4.86 -51.95
N GLU A 26 4.62 5.73 -52.37
CA GLU A 26 5.95 5.35 -52.87
C GLU A 26 7.02 5.46 -51.79
N VAL A 27 6.79 6.26 -50.74
CA VAL A 27 7.82 6.59 -49.74
C VAL A 27 7.47 6.19 -48.29
N ILE A 28 6.21 5.84 -48.01
CA ILE A 28 5.81 5.33 -46.69
C ILE A 28 5.87 3.81 -46.68
N ASP A 29 6.83 3.26 -45.93
CA ASP A 29 6.94 1.83 -45.68
C ASP A 29 6.33 1.43 -44.34
N PHE A 30 5.45 0.44 -44.37
CA PHE A 30 4.94 -0.18 -43.15
C PHE A 30 5.96 -1.18 -42.62
N VAL A 31 6.39 -0.94 -41.39
CA VAL A 31 7.35 -1.79 -40.68
C VAL A 31 6.63 -2.66 -39.66
N GLN A 32 7.30 -3.72 -39.19
CA GLN A 32 6.78 -4.52 -38.08
C GLN A 32 6.50 -3.64 -36.86
N ASP A 33 5.47 -4.01 -36.10
CA ASP A 33 5.04 -3.29 -34.91
C ASP A 33 6.20 -3.05 -33.93
N ARG A 34 6.17 -1.87 -33.30
CA ARG A 34 7.16 -1.44 -32.30
C ARG A 34 6.53 -1.60 -30.92
N PRO A 35 6.84 -2.68 -30.18
CA PRO A 35 6.13 -3.01 -28.93
C PRO A 35 6.35 -1.99 -27.79
N PHE A 36 7.22 -0.99 -27.98
CA PHE A 36 7.56 0.03 -26.99
C PHE A 36 6.98 1.41 -27.32
N ASN A 37 6.21 1.55 -28.42
CA ASN A 37 5.58 2.81 -28.75
C ASN A 37 4.33 3.02 -27.89
N ASP A 38 4.18 4.23 -27.37
CA ASP A 38 2.92 4.64 -26.77
C ASP A 38 1.81 4.61 -27.82
N GLN A 39 0.66 4.05 -27.43
CA GLN A 39 -0.46 3.89 -28.36
C GLN A 39 -1.16 5.21 -28.67
N ARG A 40 -1.31 6.10 -27.68
CA ARG A 40 -2.12 7.32 -27.83
C ARG A 40 -1.78 8.39 -26.79
N TYR A 41 -1.59 9.63 -27.25
CA TYR A 41 -1.33 10.82 -26.41
C TYR A 41 -2.49 11.84 -26.46
N PHE A 42 -3.72 11.36 -26.33
CA PHE A 42 -4.91 12.21 -26.32
C PHE A 42 -5.12 12.80 -24.92
N LEU A 43 -5.08 14.13 -24.80
CA LEU A 43 -5.21 14.83 -23.53
C LEU A 43 -6.27 15.94 -23.61
N ASP A 44 -7.00 16.12 -22.51
CA ASP A 44 -7.97 17.21 -22.37
C ASP A 44 -7.25 18.54 -22.05
N ASP A 45 -7.38 19.52 -22.94
CA ASP A 45 -6.78 20.86 -22.82
C ASP A 45 -7.73 21.90 -22.19
N GLN A 46 -8.93 21.51 -21.72
CA GLN A 46 -9.91 22.46 -21.15
C GLN A 46 -9.36 23.25 -19.97
N LYS A 47 -8.56 22.64 -19.09
CA LYS A 47 -7.95 23.35 -17.95
C LYS A 47 -6.96 24.41 -18.43
N LEU A 48 -6.18 24.13 -19.47
CA LEU A 48 -5.26 25.10 -20.05
C LEU A 48 -6.04 26.27 -20.69
N LYS A 49 -7.11 25.97 -21.45
CA LYS A 49 -7.99 26.99 -22.03
C LYS A 49 -8.58 27.93 -20.99
N LYS A 50 -8.99 27.41 -19.82
CA LYS A 50 -9.48 28.22 -18.70
C LYS A 50 -8.41 29.16 -18.10
N LEU A 51 -7.13 28.83 -18.27
CA LEU A 51 -6.00 29.68 -17.87
C LEU A 51 -5.59 30.68 -18.96
N GLY A 52 -6.38 30.82 -20.03
CA GLY A 52 -6.10 31.71 -21.15
C GLY A 52 -5.09 31.15 -22.16
N TRP A 53 -4.75 29.85 -22.06
CA TRP A 53 -3.94 29.21 -23.10
C TRP A 53 -4.79 28.93 -24.34
N GLU A 54 -4.25 29.26 -25.51
CA GLU A 54 -4.82 28.87 -26.79
C GLU A 54 -3.71 28.41 -27.75
N GLN A 55 -4.06 27.50 -28.64
CA GLN A 55 -3.18 27.10 -29.74
C GLN A 55 -3.04 28.28 -30.70
N ARG A 56 -1.88 28.95 -30.67
CA ARG A 56 -1.59 30.09 -31.56
C ARG A 56 -1.16 29.70 -32.98
N ILE A 57 -0.54 28.53 -33.11
CA ILE A 57 0.00 28.03 -34.39
C ILE A 57 -0.79 26.77 -34.77
N PRO A 58 -1.57 26.80 -35.86
CA PRO A 58 -2.22 25.61 -36.42
C PRO A 58 -1.21 24.53 -36.82
N TRP A 59 -1.66 23.28 -36.92
CA TRP A 59 -0.79 22.15 -37.26
C TRP A 59 -0.03 22.36 -38.57
N ASP A 60 -0.72 22.69 -39.65
CA ASP A 60 -0.13 22.78 -40.98
C ASP A 60 0.97 23.85 -41.03
N GLU A 61 0.73 24.99 -40.37
CA GLU A 61 1.71 26.07 -40.24
C GLU A 61 2.90 25.65 -39.37
N GLY A 62 2.64 25.00 -38.23
CA GLY A 62 3.67 24.55 -37.31
C GLY A 62 4.57 23.48 -37.92
N LEU A 63 4.00 22.51 -38.63
CA LEU A 63 4.73 21.45 -39.32
C LEU A 63 5.61 22.04 -40.42
N LYS A 64 5.07 22.94 -41.26
CA LYS A 64 5.85 23.63 -42.29
C LYS A 64 7.02 24.41 -41.70
N LYS A 65 6.78 25.21 -40.66
CA LYS A 65 7.84 25.96 -39.96
C LYS A 65 8.93 25.03 -39.40
N THR A 66 8.53 23.87 -38.89
CA THR A 66 9.45 22.87 -38.34
C THR A 66 10.33 22.27 -39.44
N ILE A 67 9.73 21.86 -40.56
CA ILE A 67 10.46 21.34 -41.73
C ILE A 67 11.42 22.40 -42.26
N ASP A 68 10.93 23.63 -42.53
CA ASP A 68 11.74 24.73 -43.04
C ASP A 68 12.96 25.02 -42.17
N TRP A 69 12.79 24.95 -40.84
CA TRP A 69 13.88 25.16 -39.90
C TRP A 69 14.93 24.04 -40.02
N TYR A 70 14.49 22.78 -40.04
CA TYR A 70 15.43 21.66 -40.12
C TYR A 70 16.14 21.58 -41.48
N THR A 71 15.48 21.89 -42.58
CA THR A 71 16.11 21.98 -43.90
C THR A 71 17.17 23.09 -43.97
N LYS A 72 16.97 24.21 -43.27
CA LYS A 72 17.94 25.31 -43.19
C LYS A 72 19.09 25.07 -42.22
N ASN A 73 18.96 24.08 -41.34
CA ASN A 73 19.95 23.76 -40.30
C ASN A 73 20.33 22.26 -40.36
N PRO A 74 20.88 21.77 -41.48
CA PRO A 74 21.15 20.34 -41.68
C PRO A 74 22.18 19.80 -40.67
N ASP A 75 23.13 20.63 -40.24
CA ASP A 75 24.18 20.23 -39.29
C ASP A 75 23.65 20.01 -37.86
N TRP A 76 22.40 20.39 -37.57
CA TRP A 76 21.84 20.35 -36.21
C TRP A 76 21.73 18.94 -35.63
N TRP A 77 21.46 17.92 -36.45
CA TRP A 77 21.19 16.55 -35.97
C TRP A 77 22.42 15.65 -35.99
N GLY A 78 23.54 16.10 -36.56
CA GLY A 78 24.72 15.26 -36.76
C GLY A 78 24.44 14.02 -37.64
N ASP A 79 25.08 12.89 -37.32
CA ASP A 79 24.87 11.63 -38.04
C ASP A 79 23.53 10.97 -37.63
N VAL A 80 22.55 11.00 -38.54
CA VAL A 80 21.21 10.41 -38.34
C VAL A 80 21.08 9.00 -38.91
N SER A 81 22.15 8.39 -39.40
CA SER A 81 22.10 7.08 -40.06
C SER A 81 21.47 5.99 -39.18
N ALA A 82 21.74 6.05 -37.87
CA ALA A 82 21.14 5.15 -36.89
C ALA A 82 19.60 5.29 -36.79
N ALA A 83 19.08 6.52 -36.92
CA ALA A 83 17.65 6.82 -36.84
C ALA A 83 16.88 6.41 -38.11
N LEU A 84 17.58 6.22 -39.23
CA LEU A 84 17.00 5.71 -40.48
C LEU A 84 16.78 4.18 -40.44
N HIS A 85 17.32 3.49 -39.45
CA HIS A 85 17.00 2.07 -39.24
C HIS A 85 15.62 1.94 -38.56
N PRO A 86 14.69 1.13 -39.11
CA PRO A 86 13.36 0.90 -38.54
C PRO A 86 13.35 0.44 -37.08
N ARG A 87 14.47 -0.15 -36.63
CA ARG A 87 14.80 -0.44 -35.24
C ARG A 87 16.19 0.17 -34.96
N PRO A 88 16.29 1.40 -34.44
CA PRO A 88 17.58 1.92 -34.04
C PRO A 88 18.12 1.06 -32.90
N HIS A 89 19.10 0.20 -33.18
CA HIS A 89 19.94 -0.34 -32.13
C HIS A 89 20.77 0.83 -31.64
N PHE A 90 20.35 1.45 -30.53
CA PHE A 90 21.27 2.24 -29.73
C PHE A 90 22.34 1.26 -29.23
N SER A 91 23.44 1.15 -29.98
CA SER A 91 24.70 0.71 -29.39
C SER A 91 24.93 1.64 -28.22
N VAL A 92 25.00 1.05 -27.02
CA VAL A 92 25.20 1.76 -25.76
C VAL A 92 26.33 2.76 -25.95
N VAL A 93 25.99 4.06 -25.99
CA VAL A 93 26.99 5.11 -25.91
C VAL A 93 27.69 4.88 -24.59
N ASN A 94 28.96 4.50 -24.67
CA ASN A 94 29.79 4.19 -23.53
C ASN A 94 30.10 5.51 -22.81
N HIS A 95 29.13 6.03 -22.05
CA HIS A 95 29.36 7.15 -21.14
C HIS A 95 30.20 6.65 -19.98
N SER A 96 31.51 6.77 -20.16
CA SER A 96 32.55 6.64 -19.14
C SER A 96 32.49 7.81 -18.14
N ASN A 97 31.31 8.13 -17.60
CA ASN A 97 31.12 9.15 -16.57
C ASN A 97 29.89 8.90 -15.68
N VAL A 98 29.71 7.66 -15.21
CA VAL A 98 28.70 7.31 -14.18
C VAL A 98 29.12 7.81 -12.78
N ASN A 99 30.23 8.53 -12.64
CA ASN A 99 30.78 8.95 -11.35
C ASN A 99 30.33 10.33 -10.83
N GLU A 100 29.54 11.11 -11.58
CA GLU A 100 29.09 12.44 -11.12
C GLU A 100 27.68 12.47 -10.51
N TRP A 101 26.81 11.50 -10.81
CA TRP A 101 25.45 11.46 -10.26
C TRP A 101 25.37 11.00 -8.80
N SER A 102 26.36 10.24 -8.34
CA SER A 102 26.43 9.67 -6.98
C SER A 102 26.83 10.69 -5.90
N PHE A 103 27.42 11.83 -6.27
CA PHE A 103 27.92 12.81 -5.31
C PHE A 103 26.88 13.81 -4.78
N LYS A 104 25.69 13.90 -5.38
CA LYS A 104 24.64 14.84 -4.94
C LYS A 104 23.63 14.25 -3.93
N TYR A 105 23.58 12.93 -3.80
CA TYR A 105 22.62 12.21 -2.94
C TYR A 105 23.26 11.20 -1.99
N GLY A 106 24.48 11.47 -1.51
CA GLY A 106 25.00 10.81 -0.30
C GLY A 106 25.11 9.29 -0.35
N TYR A 107 25.27 8.68 -1.53
CA TYR A 107 25.56 7.25 -1.64
C TYR A 107 27.03 7.01 -1.26
N THR A 108 27.31 6.89 0.04
CA THR A 108 28.54 6.26 0.49
C THR A 108 28.53 4.80 0.05
N ARG A 109 29.43 4.50 -0.88
CA ARG A 109 29.86 3.20 -1.37
C ARG A 109 30.01 2.19 -0.23
N PHE A 110 29.04 1.30 -0.05
CA PHE A 110 29.18 0.15 0.84
C PHE A 110 29.91 -0.98 0.11
N SER A 111 31.22 -1.03 0.30
CA SER A 111 31.98 -2.27 0.23
C SER A 111 32.35 -2.68 1.64
N ARG A 112 31.52 -3.51 2.30
CA ARG A 112 32.01 -4.33 3.41
C ARG A 112 31.14 -5.53 3.72
N VAL A 113 31.65 -6.67 3.25
CA VAL A 113 31.80 -7.92 4.00
C VAL A 113 30.51 -8.65 4.36
N TYR A 114 30.10 -9.55 3.46
CA TYR A 114 29.56 -10.84 3.87
C TYR A 114 30.66 -11.57 4.65
N SER A 115 30.73 -11.32 5.95
CA SER A 115 31.35 -12.24 6.89
C SER A 115 30.25 -13.20 7.30
N GLU A 116 30.45 -14.48 6.98
CA GLU A 116 29.79 -15.59 7.64
C GLU A 116 29.83 -15.35 9.16
N MET A 117 28.70 -15.00 9.77
CA MET A 117 28.55 -15.02 11.22
C MET A 117 27.85 -16.33 11.59
N ASN A 118 28.65 -17.38 11.74
CA ASN A 118 28.33 -18.59 12.50
C ASN A 118 28.25 -18.26 14.00
N GLY A 119 27.25 -17.48 14.39
CA GLY A 119 26.90 -17.19 15.78
C GLY A 119 25.52 -16.56 15.81
N ARG A 120 24.53 -17.21 16.44
CA ARG A 120 23.18 -16.67 16.60
C ARG A 120 23.25 -15.29 17.28
N SER A 121 23.19 -14.22 16.48
CA SER A 121 22.93 -12.88 17.02
C SER A 121 21.60 -12.95 17.78
N SER A 122 21.58 -12.52 19.04
CA SER A 122 20.33 -12.40 19.78
C SER A 122 19.40 -11.43 19.04
N LEU A 123 18.12 -11.76 18.99
CA LEU A 123 17.11 -10.90 18.38
C LEU A 123 17.08 -9.56 19.11
N LYS A 124 16.89 -8.47 18.36
CA LYS A 124 16.63 -7.15 18.94
C LYS A 124 15.65 -6.39 18.06
N TYR A 125 14.54 -5.93 18.61
CA TYR A 125 13.49 -5.28 17.83
C TYR A 125 13.48 -3.77 17.99
N LEU A 126 13.26 -3.05 16.90
CA LEU A 126 12.91 -1.63 16.91
C LEU A 126 11.42 -1.50 16.58
N ILE A 127 10.64 -0.93 17.49
CA ILE A 127 9.18 -0.85 17.35
C ILE A 127 8.75 0.62 17.19
N TYR A 128 8.06 0.93 16.09
CA TYR A 128 7.39 2.22 15.92
C TYR A 128 5.92 2.14 16.32
N GLY A 129 5.41 3.22 16.93
CA GLY A 129 4.02 3.30 17.37
C GLY A 129 3.80 2.93 18.84
N LYS A 130 4.68 3.36 19.76
CA LYS A 130 4.53 3.16 21.23
C LYS A 130 3.14 3.53 21.78
N THR A 131 2.52 4.58 21.24
CA THR A 131 1.19 5.08 21.66
C THR A 131 0.04 4.45 20.88
N SER A 132 0.35 3.63 19.86
CA SER A 132 -0.63 2.80 19.17
C SER A 132 -1.05 1.63 20.06
N TRP A 133 -2.20 1.04 19.77
CA TRP A 133 -2.68 -0.09 20.55
C TRP A 133 -1.82 -1.34 20.32
N ILE A 134 -1.57 -1.69 19.05
CA ILE A 134 -0.73 -2.84 18.67
C ILE A 134 0.70 -2.64 19.16
N GLY A 135 1.30 -1.45 18.98
CA GLY A 135 2.67 -1.19 19.40
C GLY A 135 2.87 -1.35 20.91
N GLY A 136 1.89 -0.92 21.73
CA GLY A 136 1.91 -1.15 23.17
C GLY A 136 1.86 -2.64 23.54
N LEU A 137 0.98 -3.41 22.88
CA LEU A 137 0.87 -4.85 23.08
C LEU A 137 2.14 -5.60 22.66
N LEU A 138 2.74 -5.24 21.52
CA LEU A 138 4.01 -5.83 21.07
C LEU A 138 5.14 -5.62 22.07
N GLY A 139 5.25 -4.43 22.67
CA GLY A 139 6.26 -4.19 23.69
C GLY A 139 6.01 -4.98 24.99
N ASN A 140 4.77 -5.33 25.31
CA ASN A 140 4.49 -6.23 26.44
C ASN A 140 4.88 -7.67 26.09
N LEU A 141 4.50 -8.16 24.91
CA LEU A 141 4.88 -9.49 24.42
C LEU A 141 6.40 -9.66 24.37
N CYS A 142 7.14 -8.66 23.88
CA CYS A 142 8.60 -8.70 23.86
C CYS A 142 9.19 -8.81 25.28
N LYS A 143 8.60 -8.16 26.30
CA LYS A 143 9.05 -8.31 27.69
C LYS A 143 8.77 -9.70 28.23
N GLU A 144 7.59 -10.24 27.94
CA GLU A 144 7.16 -11.58 28.37
C GLU A 144 8.04 -12.67 27.75
N GLU A 145 8.38 -12.56 26.46
CA GLU A 145 9.28 -13.49 25.76
C GLU A 145 10.77 -13.23 26.00
N GLY A 146 11.13 -12.17 26.73
CA GLY A 146 12.52 -11.79 26.98
C GLY A 146 13.27 -11.36 25.72
N ILE A 147 12.58 -10.84 24.70
CA ILE A 147 13.18 -10.30 23.47
C ILE A 147 13.59 -8.83 23.71
N PRO A 148 14.89 -8.50 23.59
CA PRO A 148 15.34 -7.10 23.65
C PRO A 148 14.62 -6.24 22.61
N PHE A 149 14.05 -5.12 23.03
CA PHE A 149 13.43 -4.18 22.10
C PHE A 149 13.57 -2.74 22.58
N GLU A 150 13.47 -1.81 21.64
CA GLU A 150 13.39 -0.38 21.92
C GLU A 150 12.29 0.23 21.05
N TYR A 151 11.60 1.25 21.58
CA TYR A 151 10.69 2.05 20.78
C TYR A 151 11.46 3.12 20.02
N GLY A 152 11.13 3.32 18.74
CA GLY A 152 11.63 4.44 17.96
C GLY A 152 11.10 5.78 18.51
N GLY A 153 11.98 6.76 18.60
CA GLY A 153 11.65 8.14 18.99
C GLY A 153 11.34 9.03 17.78
N GLY A 154 11.83 8.66 16.60
CA GLY A 154 11.68 9.41 15.37
C GLY A 154 10.24 9.48 14.85
N ARG A 155 9.93 10.58 14.16
CA ARG A 155 8.71 10.68 13.35
C ARG A 155 8.93 9.95 12.04
N LEU A 156 7.94 9.16 11.59
CA LEU A 156 8.12 8.30 10.42
C LEU A 156 8.42 9.09 9.14
N GLU A 157 7.88 10.30 9.01
CA GLU A 157 8.14 11.17 7.87
C GLU A 157 9.55 11.82 7.87
N ASP A 158 10.31 11.68 8.97
CA ASP A 158 11.66 12.24 9.09
C ASP A 158 12.71 11.14 8.99
N ARG A 159 13.26 10.97 7.77
CA ARG A 159 14.30 9.98 7.46
C ARG A 159 15.49 10.03 8.41
N ASN A 160 15.97 11.21 8.78
CA ASN A 160 17.18 11.35 9.59
C ASN A 160 16.95 10.80 11.00
N SER A 161 15.82 11.15 11.61
CA SER A 161 15.42 10.61 12.90
C SER A 161 15.32 9.07 12.90
N LEU A 162 14.78 8.49 11.83
CA LEU A 162 14.68 7.03 11.70
C LEU A 162 16.05 6.35 11.54
N LEU A 163 16.97 6.95 10.77
CA LEU A 163 18.35 6.47 10.63
C LEU A 163 19.11 6.54 11.95
N GLU A 164 18.91 7.59 12.74
CA GLU A 164 19.50 7.71 14.09
C GLU A 164 18.99 6.61 15.02
N ASP A 165 17.67 6.32 14.99
CA ASP A 165 17.09 5.22 15.75
C ASP A 165 17.68 3.86 15.34
N VAL A 166 17.79 3.57 14.03
CA VAL A 166 18.38 2.31 13.54
C VAL A 166 19.84 2.18 13.98
N ARG A 167 20.66 3.23 13.81
CA ARG A 167 22.08 3.23 14.20
C ARG A 167 22.29 3.07 15.70
N ARG A 168 21.46 3.72 16.51
CA ARG A 168 21.52 3.68 17.97
C ARG A 168 21.10 2.32 18.50
N VAL A 169 19.97 1.80 18.00
CA VAL A 169 19.38 0.55 18.50
C VAL A 169 20.11 -0.67 17.96
N ARG A 170 20.60 -0.62 16.72
CA ARG A 170 21.15 -1.78 15.98
C ARG A 170 20.18 -2.98 16.04
N PRO A 171 18.93 -2.82 15.56
CA PRO A 171 17.95 -3.89 15.60
C PRO A 171 18.30 -5.00 14.60
N THR A 172 17.74 -6.18 14.81
CA THR A 172 17.69 -7.25 13.81
C THR A 172 16.41 -7.15 12.95
N HIS A 173 15.32 -6.63 13.52
CA HIS A 173 14.03 -6.48 12.84
C HIS A 173 13.34 -5.19 13.29
N VAL A 174 12.50 -4.64 12.41
CA VAL A 174 11.69 -3.46 12.67
C VAL A 174 10.21 -3.83 12.64
N PHE A 175 9.42 -3.35 13.61
CA PHE A 175 7.96 -3.47 13.61
C PHE A 175 7.34 -2.08 13.45
N ASN A 176 6.56 -1.90 12.39
CA ASN A 176 5.76 -0.70 12.17
C ASN A 176 4.32 -0.91 12.64
N ALA A 177 4.03 -0.49 13.86
CA ALA A 177 2.66 -0.36 14.38
C ALA A 177 2.20 1.11 14.43
N ALA A 178 2.96 2.02 13.82
CA ALA A 178 2.60 3.42 13.75
C ALA A 178 1.58 3.67 12.63
N GLY A 179 0.64 4.56 12.92
CA GLY A 179 -0.41 4.93 11.98
C GLY A 179 -1.43 5.83 12.64
N VAL A 180 -2.06 6.67 11.83
CA VAL A 180 -3.14 7.55 12.25
C VAL A 180 -4.45 7.06 11.64
N THR A 181 -5.36 6.66 12.52
CA THR A 181 -6.77 6.39 12.19
C THR A 181 -7.70 7.48 12.72
N GLY A 182 -7.13 8.49 13.39
CA GLY A 182 -7.85 9.59 14.03
C GLY A 182 -8.66 9.17 15.26
N ARG A 183 -9.45 10.12 15.78
CA ARG A 183 -10.46 9.88 16.83
C ARG A 183 -11.80 10.49 16.40
N PRO A 184 -12.94 9.85 16.67
CA PRO A 184 -13.08 8.53 17.30
C PRO A 184 -12.81 7.35 16.34
N ASN A 185 -12.80 7.59 15.03
CA ASN A 185 -12.64 6.58 13.98
C ASN A 185 -12.04 7.19 12.70
N VAL A 186 -11.97 6.38 11.64
CA VAL A 186 -11.34 6.73 10.35
C VAL A 186 -11.99 7.92 9.62
N ASP A 187 -13.21 8.34 10.00
CA ASP A 187 -13.88 9.51 9.42
C ASP A 187 -13.08 10.79 9.65
N TRP A 188 -12.26 10.84 10.70
CA TRP A 188 -11.31 11.93 10.95
C TRP A 188 -10.35 12.17 9.77
N CYS A 189 -9.99 11.11 9.04
CA CYS A 189 -9.08 11.17 7.90
C CYS A 189 -9.70 11.90 6.70
N GLU A 190 -11.03 12.03 6.62
CA GLU A 190 -11.71 12.75 5.54
C GLU A 190 -11.43 14.26 5.59
N SER A 191 -11.25 14.82 6.79
CA SER A 191 -10.89 16.22 7.00
C SER A 191 -9.39 16.46 7.26
N HIS A 192 -8.63 15.42 7.59
CA HIS A 192 -7.19 15.49 7.92
C HIS A 192 -6.35 14.65 6.94
N LYS A 193 -6.51 14.97 5.66
CA LYS A 193 -5.91 14.20 4.55
C LYS A 193 -4.38 14.29 4.55
N VAL A 194 -3.84 15.48 4.82
CA VAL A 194 -2.40 15.72 4.77
C VAL A 194 -1.68 15.00 5.91
N GLU A 195 -2.25 15.02 7.11
CA GLU A 195 -1.74 14.31 8.27
C GLU A 195 -1.75 12.79 8.05
N THR A 196 -2.85 12.28 7.48
CA THR A 196 -2.97 10.88 7.09
C THR A 196 -1.90 10.51 6.05
N ILE A 197 -1.69 11.32 5.00
CA ILE A 197 -0.63 11.09 4.00
C ILE A 197 0.76 11.10 4.66
N ARG A 198 1.03 12.10 5.51
CA ARG A 198 2.34 12.28 6.13
C ARG A 198 2.77 11.05 6.91
N THR A 199 1.89 10.52 7.75
CA THR A 199 2.23 9.34 8.57
C THR A 199 2.02 8.03 7.83
N ASN A 200 0.83 7.80 7.26
CA ASN A 200 0.45 6.49 6.74
C ASN A 200 1.02 6.20 5.34
N VAL A 201 1.42 7.22 4.58
CA VAL A 201 1.99 7.06 3.24
C VAL A 201 3.48 7.36 3.25
N ILE A 202 3.84 8.64 3.45
CA ILE A 202 5.23 9.09 3.40
C ILE A 202 6.05 8.38 4.48
N GLY A 203 5.55 8.37 5.71
CA GLY A 203 6.25 7.76 6.83
C GLY A 203 6.46 6.25 6.69
N THR A 204 5.42 5.51 6.31
CA THR A 204 5.52 4.06 6.10
C THR A 204 6.50 3.70 4.99
N VAL A 205 6.43 4.38 3.84
CA VAL A 205 7.35 4.12 2.70
C VAL A 205 8.78 4.54 3.04
N THR A 206 8.97 5.64 3.76
CA THR A 206 10.30 6.07 4.23
C THR A 206 10.93 5.02 5.15
N LEU A 207 10.15 4.45 6.07
CA LEU A 207 10.65 3.41 6.96
C LEU A 207 10.97 2.11 6.21
N ALA A 208 10.13 1.71 5.25
CA ALA A 208 10.38 0.55 4.40
C ALA A 208 11.72 0.65 3.66
N ASP A 209 11.96 1.83 3.08
CA ASP A 209 13.17 2.16 2.32
C ASP A 209 14.43 2.16 3.19
N ILE A 210 14.39 2.78 4.37
CA ILE A 210 15.52 2.72 5.32
C ILE A 210 15.79 1.27 5.74
N CYS A 211 14.75 0.51 6.08
CA CYS A 211 14.92 -0.90 6.43
C CYS A 211 15.56 -1.67 5.28
N LYS A 212 15.21 -1.36 4.02
CA LYS A 212 15.79 -2.00 2.83
C LYS A 212 17.28 -1.68 2.70
N GLU A 213 17.66 -0.40 2.84
CA GLU A 213 19.06 0.05 2.78
C GLU A 213 19.93 -0.57 3.87
N GLU A 214 19.38 -0.73 5.07
CA GLU A 214 20.09 -1.28 6.24
C GLU A 214 19.99 -2.81 6.35
N GLY A 215 19.37 -3.49 5.37
CA GLY A 215 19.23 -4.95 5.35
C GLY A 215 18.32 -5.52 6.44
N LEU A 216 17.33 -4.75 6.89
CA LEU A 216 16.39 -5.09 7.96
C LEU A 216 15.04 -5.54 7.40
N LEU A 217 14.49 -6.61 7.99
CA LEU A 217 13.08 -6.96 7.81
C LEU A 217 12.20 -5.93 8.50
N MET A 218 11.15 -5.47 7.81
CA MET A 218 10.08 -4.68 8.39
C MET A 218 8.78 -5.48 8.46
N ILE A 219 8.21 -5.67 9.65
CA ILE A 219 6.84 -6.12 9.85
C ILE A 219 5.91 -4.89 9.89
N ASP A 220 5.05 -4.72 8.89
CA ASP A 220 4.09 -3.62 8.78
C ASP A 220 2.68 -4.07 9.17
N PHE A 221 2.10 -3.44 10.19
CA PHE A 221 0.70 -3.67 10.56
C PHE A 221 -0.22 -2.74 9.78
N ALA A 222 -0.65 -3.20 8.61
CA ALA A 222 -1.63 -2.52 7.79
C ALA A 222 -3.05 -2.81 8.31
N ILE A 223 -3.66 -1.87 9.04
CA ILE A 223 -5.09 -1.97 9.38
C ILE A 223 -5.90 -1.80 8.09
N GLU A 224 -6.41 -2.91 7.60
CA GLU A 224 -6.91 -3.05 6.25
C GLU A 224 -8.44 -2.92 6.19
N CYS A 225 -8.86 -1.97 5.36
CA CYS A 225 -10.25 -1.74 4.98
C CYS A 225 -10.29 -1.45 3.48
N ILE A 226 -9.64 -2.26 2.64
CA ILE A 226 -9.44 -1.98 1.20
C ILE A 226 -10.16 -2.97 0.28
N PHE A 227 -10.90 -3.92 0.87
CA PHE A 227 -11.77 -4.84 0.13
C PHE A 227 -13.23 -4.75 0.55
N GLU A 228 -14.14 -5.07 -0.35
CA GLU A 228 -15.57 -5.24 -0.11
C GLU A 228 -16.14 -6.46 -0.83
N TYR A 229 -17.23 -7.00 -0.28
CA TYR A 229 -18.06 -7.97 -0.98
C TYR A 229 -18.57 -7.37 -2.29
N GLY A 230 -18.49 -8.14 -3.37
CA GLY A 230 -18.87 -7.70 -4.70
C GLY A 230 -19.13 -8.86 -5.65
N LYS A 231 -19.16 -8.59 -6.95
CA LYS A 231 -19.35 -9.63 -7.98
C LYS A 231 -18.18 -10.63 -8.00
N GLU A 232 -16.96 -10.13 -7.84
CA GLU A 232 -15.72 -10.94 -7.86
C GLU A 232 -15.51 -11.67 -6.52
N HIS A 233 -16.02 -11.10 -5.42
CA HIS A 233 -15.93 -11.68 -4.08
C HIS A 233 -17.33 -11.71 -3.43
N PRO A 234 -18.22 -12.62 -3.85
CA PRO A 234 -19.55 -12.73 -3.28
C PRO A 234 -19.49 -13.16 -1.82
N LYS A 235 -20.46 -12.72 -1.03
CA LYS A 235 -20.55 -13.05 0.39
C LYS A 235 -20.63 -14.58 0.61
N GLY A 236 -19.75 -15.11 1.47
CA GLY A 236 -19.72 -16.52 1.86
C GLY A 236 -18.89 -17.43 0.94
N SER A 237 -17.93 -16.87 0.19
CA SER A 237 -17.13 -17.61 -0.78
C SER A 237 -15.62 -17.70 -0.45
N CYS A 238 -15.13 -17.06 0.62
CA CYS A 238 -13.71 -17.08 1.03
C CYS A 238 -12.69 -16.80 -0.10
N ILE A 239 -12.84 -15.72 -0.88
CA ILE A 239 -12.05 -15.55 -2.11
C ILE A 239 -10.90 -14.54 -2.00
N ILE A 240 -10.90 -13.59 -1.06
CA ILE A 240 -9.91 -12.50 -1.11
C ILE A 240 -8.53 -12.98 -0.68
N LYS A 241 -7.61 -13.09 -1.62
CA LYS A 241 -6.22 -13.51 -1.42
C LYS A 241 -5.27 -12.31 -1.35
N GLU A 242 -4.02 -12.60 -1.00
CA GLU A 242 -2.95 -11.60 -0.93
C GLU A 242 -2.63 -10.98 -2.30
N GLU A 243 -2.84 -11.73 -3.39
CA GLU A 243 -2.58 -11.28 -4.76
C GLU A 243 -3.73 -10.42 -5.35
N ASP A 244 -4.90 -10.43 -4.71
CA ASP A 244 -6.07 -9.72 -5.22
C ASP A 244 -5.88 -8.20 -5.15
N LYS A 245 -6.47 -7.51 -6.13
CA LYS A 245 -6.41 -6.05 -6.21
C LYS A 245 -7.47 -5.43 -5.29
N PRO A 246 -7.11 -4.42 -4.49
CA PRO A 246 -8.07 -3.70 -3.66
C PRO A 246 -9.27 -3.21 -4.47
N ASN A 247 -10.47 -3.61 -4.07
CA ASN A 247 -11.72 -3.24 -4.74
C ASN A 247 -12.56 -2.23 -3.96
N PHE A 248 -12.15 -1.84 -2.74
CA PHE A 248 -12.85 -0.86 -1.92
C PHE A 248 -11.99 0.38 -1.66
N THR A 249 -12.46 1.52 -2.15
CA THR A 249 -11.85 2.84 -1.91
C THR A 249 -12.86 3.85 -1.37
N GLY A 250 -13.87 3.36 -0.66
CA GLY A 250 -14.99 4.16 -0.15
C GLY A 250 -14.64 5.22 0.90
N SER A 251 -13.40 5.23 1.42
CA SER A 251 -12.90 6.29 2.29
C SER A 251 -11.51 6.76 1.84
N PHE A 252 -11.16 8.00 2.17
CA PHE A 252 -9.81 8.52 1.97
C PHE A 252 -8.77 7.64 2.66
N TYR A 253 -9.06 7.21 3.89
CA TYR A 253 -8.21 6.27 4.63
C TYR A 253 -7.96 4.98 3.82
N SER A 254 -9.03 4.31 3.36
CA SER A 254 -8.92 3.09 2.55
C SER A 254 -8.12 3.30 1.27
N LYS A 255 -8.35 4.42 0.58
CA LYS A 255 -7.60 4.78 -0.63
C LYS A 255 -6.10 4.91 -0.35
N THR A 256 -5.71 5.58 0.74
CA THR A 256 -4.29 5.69 1.11
C THR A 256 -3.66 4.35 1.44
N LYS A 257 -4.39 3.45 2.11
CA LYS A 257 -3.89 2.12 2.45
C LYS A 257 -3.71 1.23 1.22
N ALA A 258 -4.64 1.26 0.28
CA ALA A 258 -4.50 0.53 -1.00
C ALA A 258 -3.27 1.01 -1.78
N MET A 259 -3.03 2.32 -1.84
CA MET A 259 -1.83 2.88 -2.49
C MET A 259 -0.54 2.44 -1.81
N VAL A 260 -0.49 2.46 -0.47
CA VAL A 260 0.71 2.10 0.28
C VAL A 260 1.02 0.62 0.17
N GLU A 261 0.01 -0.24 0.26
CA GLU A 261 0.22 -1.67 0.05
C GLU A 261 0.81 -1.95 -1.34
N GLU A 262 0.30 -1.30 -2.39
CA GLU A 262 0.84 -1.44 -3.74
C GLU A 262 2.29 -0.97 -3.83
N LEU A 263 2.66 0.12 -3.15
CA LEU A 263 4.06 0.57 -3.09
C LEU A 263 4.95 -0.39 -2.30
N LEU A 264 4.46 -0.95 -1.20
CA LEU A 264 5.22 -1.86 -0.34
C LEU A 264 5.48 -3.22 -1.00
N LYS A 265 4.71 -3.62 -2.02
CA LYS A 265 4.98 -4.85 -2.82
C LYS A 265 6.36 -4.82 -3.47
N GLU A 266 6.88 -3.65 -3.80
CA GLU A 266 8.20 -3.47 -4.42
C GLU A 266 9.36 -3.57 -3.41
N TYR A 267 9.07 -3.61 -2.11
CA TYR A 267 10.08 -3.75 -1.05
C TYR A 267 10.14 -5.20 -0.56
N GLU A 268 11.07 -5.99 -1.10
CA GLU A 268 11.21 -7.41 -0.77
C GLU A 268 11.50 -7.71 0.71
N ASN A 269 11.95 -6.70 1.48
CA ASN A 269 12.23 -6.80 2.91
C ASN A 269 11.00 -6.50 3.80
N VAL A 270 9.83 -6.30 3.21
CA VAL A 270 8.62 -5.92 3.95
C VAL A 270 7.67 -7.11 4.07
N CYS A 271 7.12 -7.28 5.26
CA CYS A 271 6.03 -8.19 5.58
C CYS A 271 4.81 -7.38 5.95
N THR A 272 3.83 -7.27 5.04
CA THR A 272 2.62 -6.50 5.24
C THR A 272 1.52 -7.40 5.82
N LEU A 273 1.08 -7.08 7.04
CA LEU A 273 0.04 -7.82 7.76
C LEU A 273 -1.29 -7.08 7.67
N ARG A 274 -2.25 -7.65 6.94
CA ARG A 274 -3.60 -7.11 6.77
C ARG A 274 -4.46 -7.39 8.01
N VAL A 275 -4.47 -6.45 8.95
CA VAL A 275 -5.25 -6.53 10.21
C VAL A 275 -6.66 -6.01 9.98
N ARG A 276 -7.70 -6.74 10.38
CA ARG A 276 -9.10 -6.27 10.30
C ARG A 276 -9.78 -6.32 11.65
N MET A 277 -10.54 -5.25 11.96
CA MET A 277 -11.41 -5.14 13.14
C MET A 277 -10.80 -5.76 14.41
N PRO A 278 -9.67 -5.21 14.91
CA PRO A 278 -8.91 -5.86 15.97
C PRO A 278 -9.71 -6.05 17.25
N ILE A 279 -9.62 -7.26 17.80
CA ILE A 279 -10.25 -7.71 19.04
C ILE A 279 -9.17 -8.09 20.04
N SER A 280 -9.42 -7.86 21.33
CA SER A 280 -8.56 -8.35 22.40
C SER A 280 -9.36 -8.79 23.63
N ALA A 281 -8.72 -9.55 24.52
CA ALA A 281 -9.20 -9.87 25.86
C ALA A 281 -9.52 -8.64 26.72
N ASP A 282 -8.82 -7.51 26.51
CA ASP A 282 -9.12 -6.25 27.20
C ASP A 282 -10.38 -5.59 26.63
N LEU A 283 -11.54 -5.91 27.23
CA LEU A 283 -12.84 -5.33 26.88
C LEU A 283 -13.04 -3.89 27.38
N SER A 284 -12.09 -3.33 28.14
CA SER A 284 -12.14 -1.92 28.56
C SER A 284 -11.64 -0.96 27.48
N ASN A 285 -10.83 -1.47 26.53
CA ASN A 285 -10.18 -0.66 25.52
C ASN A 285 -11.17 -0.11 24.48
N PRO A 286 -11.29 1.21 24.30
CA PRO A 286 -12.25 1.79 23.35
C PRO A 286 -11.92 1.52 21.88
N ARG A 287 -10.72 1.01 21.56
CA ARG A 287 -10.35 0.62 20.20
C ARG A 287 -10.80 -0.80 19.84
N ASN A 288 -11.05 -1.64 20.85
CA ASN A 288 -11.49 -3.02 20.69
C ASN A 288 -12.84 -3.07 19.97
N PHE A 289 -12.91 -3.89 18.92
CA PHE A 289 -14.13 -4.01 18.11
C PHE A 289 -15.34 -4.41 18.97
N ILE A 290 -15.18 -5.36 19.91
CA ILE A 290 -16.27 -5.78 20.80
C ILE A 290 -16.75 -4.59 21.63
N THR A 291 -15.84 -3.86 22.28
CA THR A 291 -16.15 -2.69 23.09
C THR A 291 -16.82 -1.57 22.31
N LYS A 292 -16.51 -1.43 21.01
CA LYS A 292 -17.19 -0.46 20.14
C LYS A 292 -18.63 -0.87 19.90
N ILE A 293 -18.86 -2.11 19.44
CA ILE A 293 -20.20 -2.55 19.05
C ILE A 293 -21.14 -2.73 20.24
N THR A 294 -20.63 -2.92 21.46
CA THR A 294 -21.45 -2.94 22.69
C THR A 294 -21.87 -1.54 23.16
N ARG A 295 -21.23 -0.47 22.65
CA ARG A 295 -21.57 0.92 22.97
C ARG A 295 -22.45 1.59 21.93
N TYR A 296 -22.67 0.96 20.78
CA TYR A 296 -23.54 1.50 19.75
C TYR A 296 -24.99 1.18 20.08
N ASP A 297 -25.88 2.14 19.87
CA ASP A 297 -27.33 1.96 20.10
C ASP A 297 -27.88 0.84 19.21
N LYS A 298 -27.45 0.79 17.94
CA LYS A 298 -27.72 -0.33 17.05
C LYS A 298 -26.55 -0.66 16.14
N VAL A 299 -26.55 -1.88 15.60
CA VAL A 299 -25.44 -2.39 14.77
C VAL A 299 -25.93 -2.97 13.46
N VAL A 300 -25.10 -2.88 12.41
CA VAL A 300 -25.30 -3.68 11.19
C VAL A 300 -24.91 -5.12 11.46
N ASN A 301 -25.52 -6.09 10.77
CA ASN A 301 -25.20 -7.50 10.96
C ASN A 301 -24.55 -8.12 9.71
N ILE A 302 -23.25 -7.88 9.55
CA ILE A 302 -22.48 -8.35 8.39
C ILE A 302 -21.32 -9.23 8.87
N PRO A 303 -21.20 -10.48 8.37
CA PRO A 303 -20.03 -11.33 8.58
C PRO A 303 -18.77 -10.64 8.08
N ASN A 304 -17.70 -10.68 8.87
CA ASN A 304 -16.40 -10.14 8.51
C ASN A 304 -15.28 -11.05 9.01
N SER A 305 -14.17 -11.07 8.30
CA SER A 305 -12.89 -11.54 8.85
C SER A 305 -12.38 -10.51 9.87
N MET A 306 -11.85 -11.02 10.98
CA MET A 306 -11.39 -10.19 12.10
C MET A 306 -10.09 -10.76 12.69
N THR A 307 -9.34 -9.92 13.38
CA THR A 307 -8.05 -10.25 13.99
C THR A 307 -8.18 -10.30 15.52
N VAL A 308 -8.02 -11.47 16.13
CA VAL A 308 -7.89 -11.62 17.59
C VAL A 308 -6.43 -11.40 17.97
N LEU A 309 -6.12 -10.22 18.52
CA LEU A 309 -4.76 -9.76 18.77
C LEU A 309 -3.99 -10.65 19.76
N ASP A 310 -4.67 -11.18 20.78
CA ASP A 310 -4.09 -12.06 21.79
C ASP A 310 -3.53 -13.37 21.20
N GLU A 311 -4.02 -13.81 20.03
CA GLU A 311 -3.48 -14.96 19.31
C GLU A 311 -2.52 -14.54 18.18
N LEU A 312 -2.88 -13.50 17.42
CA LEU A 312 -2.18 -13.14 16.19
C LEU A 312 -0.92 -12.31 16.44
N LEU A 313 -0.85 -11.49 17.49
CA LEU A 313 0.38 -10.73 17.76
C LEU A 313 1.59 -11.61 18.10
N PRO A 314 1.47 -12.68 18.92
CA PRO A 314 2.54 -13.67 19.07
C PRO A 314 2.97 -14.29 17.73
N ILE A 315 2.01 -14.61 16.85
CA ILE A 315 2.31 -15.11 15.50
C ILE A 315 3.15 -14.10 14.72
N SER A 316 2.86 -12.80 14.79
CA SER A 316 3.67 -11.78 14.09
C SER A 316 5.13 -11.73 14.56
N ILE A 317 5.40 -12.05 15.84
CA ILE A 317 6.76 -12.18 16.37
C ILE A 317 7.44 -13.41 15.75
N GLU A 318 6.74 -14.54 15.63
CA GLU A 318 7.26 -15.73 14.96
C GLU A 318 7.50 -15.50 13.46
N MET A 319 6.63 -14.74 12.78
CA MET A 319 6.84 -14.34 11.39
C MET A 319 8.14 -13.55 11.22
N ALA A 320 8.45 -12.64 12.15
CA ALA A 320 9.72 -11.93 12.17
C ALA A 320 10.90 -12.89 12.38
N LYS A 321 10.82 -13.79 13.38
CA LYS A 321 11.87 -14.82 13.64
C LYS A 321 12.15 -15.69 12.41
N ARG A 322 11.13 -15.95 11.58
CA ARG A 322 11.21 -16.73 10.34
C ARG A 322 11.59 -15.91 9.11
N ASN A 323 11.79 -14.59 9.24
CA ASN A 323 12.08 -13.66 8.14
C ASN A 323 11.03 -13.71 7.01
N LEU A 324 9.75 -13.88 7.35
CA LEU A 324 8.68 -13.89 6.34
C LEU A 324 8.49 -12.49 5.76
N THR A 325 8.24 -12.41 4.46
CA THR A 325 8.01 -11.18 3.69
C THR A 325 6.74 -11.29 2.84
N GLY A 326 6.42 -10.23 2.10
CA GLY A 326 5.23 -10.14 1.27
C GLY A 326 3.97 -9.81 2.06
N ILE A 327 2.84 -9.89 1.39
CA ILE A 327 1.52 -9.60 1.98
C ILE A 327 0.99 -10.86 2.68
N TRP A 328 0.28 -10.67 3.79
CA TRP A 328 -0.41 -11.72 4.53
C TRP A 328 -1.79 -11.25 4.99
N ASN A 329 -2.82 -12.02 4.66
CA ASN A 329 -4.15 -11.85 5.22
C ASN A 329 -4.11 -12.20 6.71
N PHE A 330 -4.05 -11.19 7.58
CA PHE A 330 -3.72 -11.33 9.00
C PHE A 330 -4.96 -11.34 9.89
N THR A 331 -5.91 -12.20 9.53
CA THR A 331 -7.17 -12.44 10.24
C THR A 331 -7.31 -13.91 10.59
N ASN A 332 -8.05 -14.21 11.65
CA ASN A 332 -8.41 -15.59 11.97
C ASN A 332 -9.23 -16.21 10.83
N PRO A 333 -9.06 -17.51 10.51
CA PRO A 333 -9.85 -18.21 9.51
C PRO A 333 -11.36 -18.12 9.77
N GLY A 334 -12.11 -17.88 8.69
CA GLY A 334 -13.57 -17.75 8.71
C GLY A 334 -14.06 -16.33 9.03
N VAL A 335 -15.37 -16.23 9.22
CA VAL A 335 -16.07 -14.95 9.46
C VAL A 335 -16.95 -15.03 10.70
N ILE A 336 -17.15 -13.87 11.32
CA ILE A 336 -18.12 -13.68 12.39
C ILE A 336 -18.90 -12.39 12.16
N SER A 337 -20.21 -12.45 12.38
CA SER A 337 -21.08 -11.29 12.27
C SER A 337 -21.21 -10.54 13.60
N HIS A 338 -21.68 -9.30 13.55
CA HIS A 338 -21.85 -8.46 14.74
C HIS A 338 -22.83 -9.10 15.73
N ASN A 339 -23.93 -9.69 15.23
CA ASN A 339 -24.92 -10.34 16.09
C ASN A 339 -24.36 -11.63 16.72
N GLU A 340 -23.47 -12.36 16.04
CA GLU A 340 -22.80 -13.53 16.65
C GLU A 340 -21.89 -13.08 17.81
N VAL A 341 -21.09 -12.04 17.62
CA VAL A 341 -20.25 -11.46 18.69
C VAL A 341 -21.09 -10.96 19.86
N LEU A 342 -22.17 -10.21 19.60
CA LEU A 342 -23.02 -9.64 20.66
C LEU A 342 -23.83 -10.72 21.40
N LYS A 343 -24.21 -11.82 20.73
CA LYS A 343 -24.76 -13.00 21.40
C LYS A 343 -23.74 -13.64 22.34
N MET A 344 -22.47 -13.77 21.92
CA MET A 344 -21.40 -14.26 22.80
C MET A 344 -21.18 -13.30 23.98
N TYR A 345 -21.13 -11.99 23.73
CA TYR A 345 -21.02 -10.99 24.79
C TYR A 345 -22.15 -11.10 25.82
N ARG A 346 -23.39 -11.24 25.35
CA ARG A 346 -24.54 -11.47 26.24
C ARG A 346 -24.39 -12.75 27.06
N ASN A 347 -23.96 -13.84 26.44
CA ASN A 347 -23.87 -15.14 27.11
C ASN A 347 -22.71 -15.23 28.11
N TYR A 348 -21.61 -14.52 27.89
CA TYR A 348 -20.38 -14.63 28.70
C TYR A 348 -20.17 -13.46 29.66
N ILE A 349 -20.64 -12.25 29.32
CA ILE A 349 -20.24 -11.01 30.00
C ILE A 349 -21.42 -10.26 30.63
N ASP A 350 -22.54 -10.16 29.91
CA ASP A 350 -23.71 -9.38 30.34
C ASP A 350 -25.03 -9.98 29.84
N PRO A 351 -25.67 -10.88 30.60
CA PRO A 351 -26.91 -11.54 30.22
C PRO A 351 -28.07 -10.59 29.88
N GLU A 352 -28.06 -9.38 30.44
CA GLU A 352 -29.09 -8.36 30.25
C GLU A 352 -28.82 -7.46 29.03
N PHE A 353 -27.72 -7.68 28.30
CA PHE A 353 -27.36 -6.89 27.13
C PHE A 353 -28.43 -6.99 26.03
N LYS A 354 -28.90 -5.82 25.58
CA LYS A 354 -29.90 -5.70 24.51
C LYS A 354 -29.24 -5.41 23.18
N LEU A 355 -29.68 -6.14 22.16
CA LEU A 355 -29.23 -5.99 20.78
C LEU A 355 -30.33 -5.33 19.97
N GLU A 356 -29.98 -4.25 19.27
CA GLU A 356 -30.82 -3.67 18.21
C GLU A 356 -30.01 -3.60 16.91
N ASN A 357 -30.67 -3.73 15.77
CA ASN A 357 -30.04 -3.72 14.46
C ASN A 357 -30.47 -2.52 13.61
N PHE A 358 -29.59 -2.12 12.69
CA PHE A 358 -29.91 -1.29 11.53
C PHE A 358 -29.69 -2.06 10.24
N ASP A 359 -30.37 -1.66 9.17
CA ASP A 359 -29.94 -2.01 7.81
C ASP A 359 -28.80 -1.10 7.30
N LEU A 360 -28.28 -1.41 6.11
CA LEU A 360 -27.18 -0.66 5.50
C LEU A 360 -27.60 0.75 5.06
N GLU A 361 -28.87 0.95 4.70
CA GLU A 361 -29.37 2.25 4.28
C GLU A 361 -29.45 3.20 5.48
N GLU A 362 -29.93 2.70 6.61
CA GLU A 362 -29.92 3.40 7.90
C GLU A 362 -28.48 3.74 8.34
N GLN A 363 -27.54 2.79 8.22
CA GLN A 363 -26.14 3.04 8.57
C GLN A 363 -25.54 4.17 7.72
N SER A 364 -25.84 4.19 6.41
CA SER A 364 -25.31 5.20 5.48
C SER A 364 -25.70 6.63 5.84
N LYS A 365 -26.80 6.82 6.58
CA LYS A 365 -27.30 8.13 7.04
C LYS A 365 -26.49 8.69 8.23
N VAL A 366 -25.69 7.86 8.91
CA VAL A 366 -24.96 8.23 10.14
C VAL A 366 -23.45 8.28 9.94
N ILE A 367 -22.90 7.55 8.98
CA ILE A 367 -21.45 7.50 8.71
C ILE A 367 -21.01 8.58 7.71
N VAL A 368 -19.81 9.14 7.90
CA VAL A 368 -19.23 10.10 6.94
C VAL A 368 -18.71 9.39 5.68
N ALA A 369 -18.17 8.19 5.84
CA ALA A 369 -17.66 7.37 4.75
C ALA A 369 -18.10 5.89 4.90
N PRO A 370 -18.38 5.19 3.78
CA PRO A 370 -18.66 3.75 3.75
C PRO A 370 -17.67 2.89 4.56
N ARG A 371 -18.15 1.72 5.00
CA ARG A 371 -17.34 0.73 5.74
C ARG A 371 -17.09 -0.51 4.90
N SER A 372 -15.83 -0.96 4.91
CA SER A 372 -15.39 -2.19 4.27
C SER A 372 -16.01 -3.41 4.96
N ASN A 373 -16.62 -4.29 4.17
CA ASN A 373 -17.14 -5.59 4.62
C ASN A 373 -16.64 -6.69 3.69
N ASN A 374 -15.90 -7.66 4.22
CA ASN A 374 -15.29 -8.70 3.39
C ASN A 374 -14.90 -9.95 4.20
N GLU A 375 -14.53 -10.99 3.46
CA GLU A 375 -13.98 -12.25 3.95
C GLU A 375 -12.62 -12.49 3.30
N MET A 376 -11.60 -12.65 4.12
CA MET A 376 -10.21 -12.85 3.70
C MET A 376 -9.84 -14.33 3.73
N ASP A 377 -9.17 -14.80 2.69
CA ASP A 377 -8.62 -16.15 2.63
C ASP A 377 -7.41 -16.24 3.59
N ALA A 378 -7.55 -17.01 4.67
CA ALA A 378 -6.50 -17.22 5.65
C ALA A 378 -5.61 -18.44 5.34
N SER A 379 -5.77 -19.09 4.18
CA SER A 379 -5.08 -20.34 3.84
C SER A 379 -3.56 -20.20 3.87
N LYS A 380 -3.02 -19.08 3.36
CA LYS A 380 -1.58 -18.79 3.39
C LYS A 380 -1.05 -18.74 4.82
N LEU A 381 -1.71 -17.97 5.68
CA LEU A 381 -1.33 -17.84 7.10
C LEU A 381 -1.51 -19.16 7.87
N LYS A 382 -2.62 -19.87 7.64
CA LYS A 382 -2.92 -21.16 8.28
C LYS A 382 -1.96 -22.27 7.85
N HIS A 383 -1.45 -22.22 6.62
CA HIS A 383 -0.42 -23.15 6.16
C HIS A 383 0.88 -22.97 6.95
N GLU A 384 1.31 -21.72 7.17
CA GLU A 384 2.52 -21.39 7.93
C GLU A 384 2.34 -21.60 9.46
N PHE A 385 1.11 -21.42 9.95
CA PHE A 385 0.73 -21.58 11.36
C PHE A 385 -0.49 -22.51 11.51
N PRO A 386 -0.29 -23.85 11.46
CA PRO A 386 -1.37 -24.82 11.48
C PRO A 386 -2.25 -24.79 12.74
N ASP A 387 -1.74 -24.26 13.85
CA ASP A 387 -2.48 -24.16 15.13
C ASP A 387 -3.40 -22.94 15.20
N LEU A 388 -3.35 -22.03 14.22
CA LEU A 388 -4.15 -20.80 14.19
C LEU A 388 -5.66 -21.10 14.26
N LEU A 389 -6.34 -20.66 15.32
CA LEU A 389 -7.75 -20.97 15.52
C LEU A 389 -8.67 -20.18 14.59
N SER A 390 -9.83 -20.76 14.26
CA SER A 390 -10.91 -20.05 13.57
C SER A 390 -11.35 -18.83 14.37
N ILE A 391 -11.96 -17.83 13.74
CA ILE A 391 -12.39 -16.61 14.43
C ILE A 391 -13.35 -16.91 15.59
N LYS A 392 -14.22 -17.92 15.46
CA LYS A 392 -15.19 -18.30 16.50
C LYS A 392 -14.52 -19.01 17.67
N ASP A 393 -13.54 -19.88 17.41
CA ASP A 393 -12.84 -20.60 18.48
C ASP A 393 -11.86 -19.68 19.20
N SER A 394 -11.16 -18.83 18.44
CA SER A 394 -10.20 -17.86 18.94
C SER A 394 -10.84 -16.83 19.87
N ILE A 395 -11.97 -16.24 19.45
CA ILE A 395 -12.67 -15.24 20.28
C ILE A 395 -13.23 -15.88 21.56
N ILE A 396 -13.65 -17.14 21.53
CA ILE A 396 -14.08 -17.84 22.74
C ILE A 396 -12.89 -18.04 23.68
N LYS A 397 -11.82 -18.69 23.20
CA LYS A 397 -10.66 -19.06 24.01
C LYS A 397 -9.93 -17.85 24.60
N TYR A 398 -9.63 -16.86 23.78
CA TYR A 398 -8.75 -15.75 24.19
C TYR A 398 -9.52 -14.54 24.72
N VAL A 399 -10.82 -14.41 24.43
CA VAL A 399 -11.57 -13.18 24.77
C VAL A 399 -12.71 -13.48 25.74
N PHE A 400 -13.65 -14.36 25.39
CA PHE A 400 -14.85 -14.55 26.21
C PHE A 400 -14.67 -15.47 27.42
N GLU A 401 -13.94 -16.58 27.29
CA GLU A 401 -13.70 -17.49 28.42
C GLU A 401 -12.92 -16.81 29.56
N PRO A 402 -11.82 -16.07 29.30
CA PRO A 402 -11.07 -15.39 30.37
C PRO A 402 -11.85 -14.26 31.05
N ASN A 403 -12.83 -13.68 30.35
CA ASN A 403 -13.67 -12.58 30.86
C ASN A 403 -15.04 -13.05 31.38
N LYS A 404 -15.30 -14.36 31.40
CA LYS A 404 -16.61 -14.90 31.78
C LYS A 404 -16.97 -14.46 33.20
N LYS A 405 -18.09 -13.75 33.34
CA LYS A 405 -18.63 -13.44 34.66
C LYS A 405 -19.34 -14.68 35.20
N ILE A 406 -18.94 -15.12 36.39
CA ILE A 406 -19.59 -16.20 37.14
C ILE A 406 -20.91 -15.70 37.71
#